data_AF-A0AAT9HTA2-F1
#
_entry.id   AF-A0AAT9HTA2-F1
#
_cell.length_a   1.000
_cell.length_b   1.000
_cell.length_c   1.000
_cell.angle_alpha   90.00
_cell.angle_beta   90.00
_cell.angle_gamma   90.00
#
_symmetry.space_group_name_H-M   'P 1'
#
loop_
_entity.id
_entity.type
_entity.pdbx_description
1 polymer ?
#
loop_
_entity_poly.entity_id
_entity_poly.type
_entity_poly.pdbx_seq_one_letter_code
_entity_poly.pdbx_strand_id
1 'polypeptide(L)'
;MTTTWTPARVLRDREAGRYLTGVVISGFGTSALWLASGVWVKDLTGSDGLAALCMLAMWAPTLAGPLLGTLADRFRRRPLLIAASLLMAALLPTLCTVDSPRGLWLLYAVLFVYGATGVVHDAAESALIATAVDRSLLGDFNGLRTTANEGMKLLAPLAGAGLYAAYGGAGVALLDSVTFLLATLVYASLRVREDRPVRVPGGRTAEGARHLRAHPALRPLVLAAGVTMLCAGLNGALIYAVVEALGHSPTYAGVLYAVQGAGSVLVGLLSGPALRRLGERRFAAYGIALLAAGVGLRAIPDDPWPGPAARPSARGCRRY
;
A
#
# COMPACT_ATOMS: atom_id res chain seq x y z
N MET A 1 19.77 -1.97 30.99
CA MET A 1 18.93 -1.31 29.96
C MET A 1 18.23 -2.38 29.15
N THR A 2 16.99 -2.74 29.52
CA THR A 2 16.26 -3.83 28.87
C THR A 2 15.75 -3.41 27.49
N THR A 3 16.34 -4.01 26.46
CA THR A 3 15.90 -3.97 25.05
C THR A 3 14.55 -4.67 24.92
N THR A 4 13.47 -4.05 25.40
CA THR A 4 12.12 -4.55 25.15
C THR A 4 11.88 -4.47 23.65
N TRP A 5 11.76 -5.63 23.02
CA TRP A 5 11.49 -5.85 21.61
C TRP A 5 10.41 -4.92 21.05
N THR A 6 10.66 -4.36 19.86
CA THR A 6 9.80 -3.40 19.14
C THR A 6 8.33 -3.83 19.07
N PRO A 7 8.02 -5.09 18.71
CA PRO A 7 6.63 -5.57 18.66
C PRO A 7 5.97 -5.60 20.04
N ALA A 8 6.70 -6.02 21.08
CA ALA A 8 6.17 -6.15 22.43
C ALA A 8 5.83 -4.79 23.06
N ARG A 9 6.46 -3.69 22.62
CA ARG A 9 6.11 -2.33 23.07
C ARG A 9 4.80 -1.86 22.48
N VAL A 10 4.63 -2.00 21.17
CA VAL A 10 3.39 -1.60 20.47
C VAL A 10 2.22 -2.46 20.92
N LEU A 11 2.41 -3.78 21.06
CA LEU A 11 1.37 -4.70 21.52
C LEU A 11 1.00 -4.55 23.01
N ARG A 12 1.85 -3.89 23.81
CA ARG A 12 1.52 -3.54 25.21
C ARG A 12 0.57 -2.35 25.28
N ASP A 13 0.61 -1.46 24.30
CA ASP A 13 -0.39 -0.42 24.15
C ASP A 13 -1.66 -1.03 23.55
N ARG A 14 -2.76 -0.95 24.30
CA ARG A 14 -4.03 -1.58 23.90
C ARG A 14 -4.61 -0.96 22.64
N GLU A 15 -4.43 0.34 22.43
CA GLU A 15 -5.00 1.04 21.28
C GLU A 15 -4.14 0.78 20.04
N ALA A 16 -2.81 0.87 20.18
CA ALA A 16 -1.88 0.58 19.08
C ALA A 16 -1.94 -0.88 18.61
N GLY A 17 -2.05 -1.83 19.55
CA GLY A 17 -2.20 -3.25 19.25
C GLY A 17 -3.51 -3.56 18.52
N ARG A 18 -4.66 -3.05 19.03
CA ARG A 18 -5.96 -3.20 18.37
C ARG A 18 -5.95 -2.62 16.97
N TYR A 19 -5.38 -1.43 16.82
CA TYR A 19 -5.29 -0.76 15.53
C TYR A 19 -4.49 -1.60 14.52
N LEU A 20 -3.32 -2.09 14.93
CA LEU A 20 -2.49 -2.95 14.09
C LEU A 20 -3.24 -4.22 13.65
N THR A 21 -4.03 -4.83 14.53
CA THR A 21 -4.90 -5.96 14.17
C THR A 21 -5.92 -5.57 13.10
N GLY A 22 -6.53 -4.39 13.20
CA GLY A 22 -7.43 -3.86 12.17
C GLY A 22 -6.76 -3.75 10.80
N VAL A 23 -5.58 -3.12 10.75
CA VAL A 23 -4.77 -2.99 9.52
C VAL A 23 -4.44 -4.35 8.92
N VAL A 24 -4.07 -5.33 9.76
CA VAL A 24 -3.73 -6.67 9.31
C VAL A 24 -4.93 -7.38 8.70
N ILE A 25 -6.09 -7.28 9.33
CA ILE A 25 -7.31 -7.92 8.87
C ILE A 25 -7.79 -7.29 7.56
N SER A 26 -7.90 -5.96 7.50
CA SER A 26 -8.37 -5.28 6.28
C SER A 26 -7.37 -5.40 5.14
N GLY A 27 -6.07 -5.23 5.42
CA GLY A 27 -5.01 -5.32 4.42
C GLY A 27 -4.94 -6.69 3.73
N PHE A 28 -5.28 -7.76 4.45
CA PHE A 28 -5.36 -9.11 3.87
C PHE A 28 -6.47 -9.20 2.82
N GLY A 29 -7.68 -8.75 3.17
CA GLY A 29 -8.82 -8.77 2.25
C GLY A 29 -8.57 -7.89 1.03
N THR A 30 -8.04 -6.68 1.23
CA THR A 30 -7.66 -5.77 0.14
C THR A 30 -6.68 -6.40 -0.84
N SER A 31 -5.61 -7.00 -0.30
CA SER A 31 -4.55 -7.59 -1.12
C SER A 31 -5.05 -8.82 -1.88
N ALA A 32 -5.94 -9.63 -1.27
CA ALA A 32 -6.57 -10.76 -1.93
C ALA A 32 -7.53 -10.32 -3.05
N LEU A 33 -8.39 -9.33 -2.78
CA LEU A 33 -9.33 -8.79 -3.77
C LEU A 33 -8.60 -8.14 -4.94
N TRP A 34 -7.47 -7.47 -4.69
CA TRP A 34 -6.67 -6.86 -5.73
C TRP A 34 -6.23 -7.87 -6.80
N LEU A 35 -5.65 -9.00 -6.40
CA LEU A 35 -5.28 -10.07 -7.34
C LEU A 35 -6.52 -10.75 -7.95
N ALA A 36 -7.50 -11.08 -7.10
CA ALA A 36 -8.71 -11.78 -7.53
C ALA A 36 -9.51 -10.99 -8.57
N SER A 37 -9.57 -9.66 -8.47
CA SER A 37 -10.32 -8.83 -9.40
C SER A 37 -9.83 -8.95 -10.84
N GLY A 38 -8.50 -8.95 -11.06
CA GLY A 38 -7.92 -9.12 -12.39
C GLY A 38 -8.17 -10.51 -12.97
N VAL A 39 -7.99 -11.56 -12.15
CA VAL A 39 -8.29 -12.95 -12.55
C VAL A 39 -9.78 -13.12 -12.85
N TRP A 40 -10.66 -12.53 -12.04
CA TRP A 40 -12.10 -12.58 -12.24
C TRP A 40 -12.55 -11.99 -13.57
N VAL A 41 -12.05 -10.81 -13.92
CA VAL A 41 -12.36 -10.21 -15.22
C VAL A 41 -11.81 -11.04 -16.36
N LYS A 42 -10.59 -11.58 -16.21
CA LYS A 42 -9.99 -12.44 -17.22
C LYS A 42 -10.80 -13.73 -17.42
N ASP A 43 -11.28 -14.36 -16.37
CA ASP A 43 -12.09 -15.57 -16.47
C ASP A 43 -13.44 -15.31 -17.14
N LEU A 44 -14.05 -14.13 -16.89
CA LEU A 44 -15.31 -13.76 -17.52
C LEU A 44 -15.17 -13.34 -19.00
N THR A 45 -14.03 -12.78 -19.41
CA THR A 45 -13.89 -12.10 -20.72
C THR A 45 -12.81 -12.66 -21.63
N GLY A 46 -11.84 -13.39 -21.10
CA GLY A 46 -10.62 -13.78 -21.79
C GLY A 46 -9.65 -12.63 -22.10
N SER A 47 -9.93 -11.39 -21.67
CA SER A 47 -9.16 -10.20 -22.06
C SER A 47 -8.20 -9.72 -20.98
N ASP A 48 -6.90 -9.75 -21.29
CA ASP A 48 -5.86 -9.19 -20.42
C ASP A 48 -5.98 -7.67 -20.27
N GLY A 49 -6.47 -6.96 -21.31
CA GLY A 49 -6.67 -5.51 -21.28
C GLY A 49 -7.78 -5.10 -20.31
N LEU A 50 -8.90 -5.84 -20.29
CA LEU A 50 -9.97 -5.61 -19.32
C LEU A 50 -9.53 -5.98 -17.90
N ALA A 51 -8.77 -7.07 -17.73
CA ALA A 51 -8.18 -7.39 -16.43
C ALA A 51 -7.27 -6.27 -15.90
N ALA A 52 -6.42 -5.69 -16.77
CA ALA A 52 -5.56 -4.56 -16.42
C ALA A 52 -6.36 -3.29 -16.03
N LEU A 53 -7.57 -3.12 -16.56
CA LEU A 53 -8.46 -2.01 -16.21
C LEU A 53 -8.88 -2.02 -14.74
N CYS A 54 -8.89 -3.19 -14.08
CA CYS A 54 -9.12 -3.30 -12.63
C CYS A 54 -8.07 -2.52 -11.83
N MET A 55 -6.80 -2.64 -12.22
CA MET A 55 -5.72 -1.88 -11.58
C MET A 55 -5.89 -0.39 -11.81
N LEU A 56 -6.21 0.02 -13.04
CA LEU A 56 -6.46 1.43 -13.34
C LEU A 56 -7.64 1.97 -12.52
N ALA A 57 -8.75 1.23 -12.41
CA ALA A 57 -9.91 1.65 -11.64
C ALA A 57 -9.57 1.87 -10.17
N MET A 58 -8.77 0.98 -9.56
CA MET A 58 -8.35 1.08 -8.17
C MET A 58 -7.35 2.22 -7.93
N TRP A 59 -6.46 2.50 -8.87
CA TRP A 59 -5.43 3.53 -8.74
C TRP A 59 -5.86 4.91 -9.21
N ALA A 60 -6.81 5.03 -10.14
CA ALA A 60 -7.27 6.32 -10.68
C ALA A 60 -7.66 7.36 -9.61
N PRO A 61 -8.34 7.00 -8.50
CA PRO A 61 -8.66 7.93 -7.44
C PRO A 61 -7.44 8.56 -6.75
N THR A 62 -6.28 7.90 -6.76
CA THR A 62 -5.05 8.43 -6.15
C THR A 62 -4.57 9.71 -6.83
N LEU A 63 -4.90 9.92 -8.11
CA LEU A 63 -4.64 11.17 -8.84
C LEU A 63 -5.43 12.35 -8.26
N ALA A 64 -6.60 12.07 -7.68
CA ALA A 64 -7.39 13.02 -6.92
C ALA A 64 -7.00 13.05 -5.42
N GLY A 65 -5.85 12.47 -5.07
CA GLY A 65 -5.32 12.34 -3.71
C GLY A 65 -5.42 13.62 -2.87
N PRO A 66 -4.91 14.77 -3.36
CA PRO A 66 -5.00 16.03 -2.62
C PRO A 66 -6.44 16.47 -2.35
N LEU A 67 -7.37 16.26 -3.29
CA LEU A 67 -8.76 16.64 -3.13
C LEU A 67 -9.45 15.74 -2.09
N LEU A 68 -9.26 14.42 -2.20
CA LEU A 68 -9.79 13.43 -1.27
C LEU A 68 -9.20 13.58 0.14
N GLY A 69 -7.91 13.91 0.25
CA GLY A 69 -7.26 14.25 1.51
C GLY A 69 -7.86 15.50 2.16
N THR A 70 -8.04 16.59 1.40
CA THR A 70 -8.69 17.80 1.94
C THR A 70 -10.15 17.57 2.34
N LEU A 71 -10.82 16.60 1.71
CA LEU A 71 -12.15 16.18 2.11
C LEU A 71 -12.09 15.44 3.44
N ALA A 72 -11.15 14.52 3.60
CA ALA A 72 -10.93 13.76 4.85
C ALA A 72 -10.66 14.69 6.04
N ASP A 73 -9.87 15.74 5.84
CA ASP A 73 -9.52 16.72 6.88
C ASP A 73 -10.73 17.48 7.47
N ARG A 74 -11.86 17.52 6.75
CA ARG A 74 -13.09 18.22 7.20
C ARG A 74 -13.90 17.41 8.21
N PHE A 75 -13.65 16.11 8.31
CA PHE A 75 -14.40 15.21 9.17
C PHE A 75 -13.56 14.77 10.37
N ARG A 76 -14.25 14.26 11.39
CA ARG A 76 -13.57 13.54 12.46
C ARG A 76 -13.04 12.22 11.92
N ARG A 77 -11.82 11.86 12.31
CA ARG A 77 -11.02 10.79 11.71
C ARG A 77 -11.61 9.42 12.00
N ARG A 78 -11.95 9.14 13.26
CA ARG A 78 -12.58 7.87 13.67
C ARG A 78 -13.95 7.64 13.03
N PRO A 79 -14.92 8.58 13.07
CA PRO A 79 -16.19 8.41 12.36
C PRO A 79 -16.02 8.26 10.85
N LEU A 80 -15.04 8.94 10.25
CA LEU A 80 -14.74 8.83 8.83
C LEU A 80 -14.19 7.43 8.48
N LEU A 81 -13.26 6.89 9.27
CA LEU A 81 -12.75 5.52 9.10
C LEU A 81 -13.87 4.48 9.26
N ILE A 82 -14.75 4.63 10.26
CA ILE A 82 -15.91 3.75 10.46
C ILE A 82 -16.86 3.83 9.26
N ALA A 83 -17.20 5.05 8.80
CA ALA A 83 -18.10 5.24 7.67
C ALA A 83 -17.51 4.67 6.37
N ALA A 84 -16.22 4.87 6.13
CA ALA A 84 -15.48 4.31 5.01
C ALA A 84 -15.47 2.78 5.03
N SER A 85 -15.16 2.17 6.17
CA SER A 85 -15.18 0.71 6.32
C SER A 85 -16.58 0.12 6.17
N LEU A 86 -17.62 0.77 6.71
CA LEU A 86 -19.01 0.35 6.52
C LEU A 86 -19.49 0.49 5.07
N LEU A 87 -19.08 1.55 4.38
CA LEU A 87 -19.36 1.73 2.95
C LEU A 87 -18.79 0.56 2.14
N MET A 88 -17.54 0.18 2.39
CA MET A 88 -16.92 -0.95 1.70
C MET A 88 -17.57 -2.29 2.07
N ALA A 89 -17.87 -2.50 3.36
CA ALA A 89 -18.59 -3.67 3.82
C ALA A 89 -19.96 -3.83 3.14
N ALA A 90 -20.66 -2.73 2.84
CA ALA A 90 -21.94 -2.75 2.14
C ALA A 90 -21.80 -2.89 0.61
N LEU A 91 -20.76 -2.30 0.01
CA LEU A 91 -20.55 -2.33 -1.44
C LEU A 91 -19.99 -3.68 -1.94
N LEU A 92 -19.06 -4.29 -1.21
CA LEU A 92 -18.39 -5.52 -1.68
C LEU A 92 -19.35 -6.70 -1.92
N PRO A 93 -20.38 -6.95 -1.07
CA PRO A 93 -21.38 -7.98 -1.35
C PRO A 93 -22.18 -7.76 -2.63
N THR A 94 -22.30 -6.51 -3.13
CA THR A 94 -22.97 -6.26 -4.42
C THR A 94 -22.24 -6.92 -5.59
N LEU A 95 -20.94 -7.20 -5.44
CA LEU A 95 -20.17 -7.93 -6.45
C LEU A 95 -20.63 -9.37 -6.64
N CYS A 96 -21.37 -9.95 -5.69
CA CYS A 96 -21.98 -11.27 -5.87
C CYS A 96 -22.97 -11.34 -7.04
N THR A 97 -23.47 -10.20 -7.53
CA THR A 97 -24.34 -10.14 -8.71
C THR A 97 -23.57 -10.12 -10.03
N VAL A 98 -22.23 -10.13 -10.00
CA VAL A 98 -21.38 -10.09 -11.19
C VAL A 98 -21.07 -11.53 -11.63
N ASP A 99 -21.95 -12.09 -12.46
CA ASP A 99 -21.84 -13.45 -13.00
C ASP A 99 -21.41 -13.47 -14.48
N SER A 100 -21.42 -12.32 -15.14
CA SER A 100 -21.26 -12.20 -16.58
C SER A 100 -20.55 -10.91 -16.97
N PRO A 101 -20.00 -10.79 -18.20
CA PRO A 101 -19.35 -9.58 -18.68
C PRO A 101 -20.21 -8.30 -18.59
N ARG A 102 -21.54 -8.44 -18.60
CA ARG A 102 -22.47 -7.31 -18.43
C ARG A 102 -22.40 -6.68 -17.03
N GLY A 103 -21.97 -7.43 -16.02
CA GLY A 103 -21.81 -6.94 -14.65
C GLY A 103 -20.48 -6.23 -14.39
N LEU A 104 -19.54 -6.22 -15.34
CA LEU A 104 -18.20 -5.68 -15.12
C LEU A 104 -18.17 -4.19 -14.80
N TRP A 105 -19.14 -3.41 -15.27
CA TRP A 105 -19.23 -2.00 -14.92
C TRP A 105 -19.40 -1.81 -13.40
N LEU A 106 -20.13 -2.72 -12.73
CA LEU A 106 -20.33 -2.68 -11.29
C LEU A 106 -19.02 -2.98 -10.56
N LEU A 107 -18.28 -4.00 -11.03
CA LEU A 107 -16.95 -4.31 -10.51
C LEU A 107 -16.02 -3.10 -10.61
N TYR A 108 -15.90 -2.48 -11.78
CA TYR A 108 -15.04 -1.30 -11.94
C TYR A 108 -15.50 -0.10 -11.09
N ALA A 109 -16.81 0.12 -10.97
CA ALA A 109 -17.35 1.17 -10.11
C ALA A 109 -17.00 0.93 -8.63
N VAL A 110 -17.16 -0.30 -8.14
CA VAL A 110 -16.78 -0.67 -6.77
C VAL A 110 -15.27 -0.53 -6.57
N LEU A 111 -14.43 -0.99 -7.51
CA LEU A 111 -12.98 -0.81 -7.43
C LEU A 111 -12.55 0.65 -7.44
N PHE A 112 -13.25 1.52 -8.17
CA PHE A 112 -13.01 2.96 -8.14
C PHE A 112 -13.37 3.56 -6.78
N VAL A 113 -14.52 3.20 -6.21
CA VAL A 113 -14.89 3.62 -4.85
C VAL A 113 -13.93 3.05 -3.82
N TYR A 114 -13.43 1.83 -4.02
CA TYR A 114 -12.42 1.19 -3.20
C TYR A 114 -11.15 2.04 -3.14
N GLY A 115 -10.60 2.42 -4.30
CA GLY A 115 -9.42 3.28 -4.39
C GLY A 115 -9.63 4.64 -3.74
N ALA A 116 -10.78 5.28 -3.98
CA ALA A 116 -11.12 6.57 -3.39
C ALA A 116 -11.20 6.48 -1.86
N THR A 117 -11.82 5.41 -1.37
CA THR A 117 -11.93 5.13 0.06
C THR A 117 -10.57 4.86 0.67
N GLY A 118 -9.68 4.13 -0.02
CA GLY A 118 -8.30 3.88 0.42
C GLY A 118 -7.51 5.16 0.64
N VAL A 119 -7.59 6.12 -0.28
CA VAL A 119 -6.94 7.44 -0.13
C VAL A 119 -7.44 8.19 1.10
N VAL A 120 -8.76 8.21 1.30
CA VAL A 120 -9.38 8.84 2.48
C VAL A 120 -8.98 8.11 3.76
N HIS A 121 -8.92 6.78 3.71
CA HIS A 121 -8.54 5.93 4.82
C HIS A 121 -7.11 6.21 5.27
N ASP A 122 -6.13 6.18 4.36
CA ASP A 122 -4.72 6.42 4.66
C ASP A 122 -4.50 7.80 5.30
N ALA A 123 -5.19 8.84 4.81
CA ALA A 123 -5.12 10.19 5.37
C ALA A 123 -5.71 10.25 6.79
N ALA A 124 -6.91 9.69 6.98
CA ALA A 124 -7.59 9.68 8.27
C ALA A 124 -6.87 8.82 9.30
N GLU A 125 -6.35 7.66 8.89
CA GLU A 125 -5.54 6.73 9.67
C GLU A 125 -4.27 7.40 10.18
N SER A 126 -3.49 8.00 9.28
CA SER A 126 -2.22 8.65 9.63
C SER A 126 -2.43 9.76 10.66
N ALA A 127 -3.49 10.56 10.49
CA ALA A 127 -3.86 11.61 11.43
C ALA A 127 -4.38 11.05 12.77
N LEU A 128 -5.18 9.99 12.74
CA LEU A 128 -5.71 9.36 13.95
C LEU A 128 -4.58 8.77 14.79
N ILE A 129 -3.68 7.98 14.18
CA ILE A 129 -2.55 7.35 14.88
C ILE A 129 -1.64 8.40 15.50
N ALA A 130 -1.36 9.50 14.79
CA ALA A 130 -0.56 10.60 15.32
C ALA A 130 -1.14 11.26 16.59
N THR A 131 -2.44 11.09 16.84
CA THR A 131 -3.12 11.59 18.05
C THR A 131 -3.41 10.51 19.08
N ALA A 132 -3.56 9.25 18.65
CA ALA A 132 -3.94 8.12 19.49
C ALA A 132 -2.74 7.41 20.13
N VAL A 133 -1.55 7.50 19.51
CA VAL A 133 -0.34 6.79 19.93
C VAL A 133 0.73 7.79 20.37
N ASP A 134 1.42 7.47 21.47
CA ASP A 134 2.54 8.28 21.96
C ASP A 134 3.61 8.49 20.88
N ARG A 135 4.13 9.73 20.79
CA ARG A 135 5.15 10.10 19.80
C ARG A 135 6.39 9.20 19.82
N SER A 136 6.76 8.68 21.00
CA SER A 136 7.89 7.77 21.18
C SER A 136 7.67 6.38 20.57
N LEU A 137 6.41 5.99 20.36
CA LEU A 137 5.99 4.72 19.79
C LEU A 137 5.63 4.82 18.31
N LEU A 138 5.41 6.02 17.75
CA LEU A 138 5.05 6.20 16.33
C LEU A 138 6.06 5.56 15.37
N GLY A 139 7.35 5.62 15.69
CA GLY A 139 8.39 4.95 14.88
C GLY A 139 8.27 3.42 14.94
N ASP A 140 8.09 2.85 16.14
CA ASP A 140 7.89 1.41 16.33
C ASP A 140 6.60 0.93 15.63
N PHE A 141 5.52 1.71 15.74
CA PHE A 141 4.21 1.43 15.14
C PHE A 141 4.26 1.46 13.60
N ASN A 142 4.81 2.53 13.01
CA ASN A 142 4.93 2.64 11.55
C ASN A 142 5.83 1.54 10.99
N GLY A 143 6.91 1.20 11.70
CA GLY A 143 7.76 0.07 11.37
C GLY A 143 6.98 -1.24 11.26
N LEU A 144 6.18 -1.54 12.29
CA LEU A 144 5.38 -2.76 12.35
C LEU A 144 4.24 -2.77 11.32
N ARG A 145 3.61 -1.61 11.05
CA ARG A 145 2.64 -1.43 9.96
C ARG A 145 3.26 -1.75 8.60
N THR A 146 4.43 -1.18 8.30
CA THR A 146 5.16 -1.46 7.06
C THR A 146 5.51 -2.94 6.95
N THR A 147 6.06 -3.54 8.02
CA THR A 147 6.36 -4.98 8.07
C THR A 147 5.11 -5.82 7.81
N ALA A 148 3.97 -5.48 8.42
CA ALA A 148 2.72 -6.18 8.19
C ALA A 148 2.27 -6.08 6.73
N ASN A 149 2.22 -4.87 6.18
CA ASN A 149 1.79 -4.63 4.79
C ASN A 149 2.67 -5.38 3.78
N GLU A 150 4.00 -5.34 3.95
CA GLU A 150 4.92 -6.07 3.07
C GLU A 150 4.78 -7.59 3.23
N GLY A 151 4.58 -8.08 4.46
CA GLY A 151 4.28 -9.49 4.71
C GLY A 151 2.97 -9.93 4.04
N MET A 152 1.93 -9.09 4.09
CA MET A 152 0.65 -9.33 3.42
C MET A 152 0.77 -9.37 1.90
N LYS A 153 1.59 -8.50 1.29
CA LYS A 153 1.83 -8.56 -0.17
C LYS A 153 2.39 -9.90 -0.64
N LEU A 154 3.06 -10.66 0.23
CA LEU A 154 3.58 -11.99 -0.10
C LEU A 154 2.54 -13.09 0.13
N LEU A 155 1.83 -13.03 1.26
CA LEU A 155 0.93 -14.11 1.70
C LEU A 155 -0.49 -13.98 1.14
N ALA A 156 -1.01 -12.76 1.04
CA ALA A 156 -2.40 -12.51 0.66
C ALA A 156 -2.70 -12.85 -0.81
N PRO A 157 -1.79 -12.64 -1.79
CA PRO A 157 -2.04 -13.10 -3.17
C PRO A 157 -2.15 -14.61 -3.28
N LEU A 158 -1.32 -15.37 -2.54
CA LEU A 158 -1.39 -16.85 -2.53
C LEU A 158 -2.71 -17.33 -1.92
N ALA A 159 -3.09 -16.76 -0.78
CA ALA A 159 -4.36 -17.08 -0.12
C ALA A 159 -5.57 -16.63 -0.97
N GLY A 160 -5.49 -15.45 -1.58
CA GLY A 160 -6.52 -14.90 -2.45
C GLY A 160 -6.72 -15.72 -3.73
N ALA A 161 -5.64 -16.19 -4.36
CA ALA A 161 -5.71 -17.10 -5.49
C ALA A 161 -6.36 -18.44 -5.11
N GLY A 162 -5.98 -19.02 -3.95
CA GLY A 162 -6.59 -20.24 -3.45
C GLY A 162 -8.08 -20.08 -3.12
N LEU A 163 -8.45 -18.96 -2.49
CA LEU A 163 -9.84 -18.63 -2.17
C LEU A 163 -10.66 -18.39 -3.45
N TYR A 164 -10.09 -17.69 -4.43
CA TYR A 164 -10.70 -17.50 -5.73
C TYR A 164 -10.93 -18.83 -6.46
N ALA A 165 -9.95 -19.74 -6.43
CA ALA A 165 -10.10 -21.06 -7.05
C ALA A 165 -11.22 -21.90 -6.39
N ALA A 166 -11.42 -21.75 -5.07
CA ALA A 166 -12.42 -22.52 -4.33
C ALA A 166 -13.83 -21.90 -4.38
N TYR A 167 -13.95 -20.56 -4.35
CA TYR A 167 -15.23 -19.87 -4.15
C TYR A 167 -15.51 -18.75 -5.18
N GLY A 168 -14.63 -18.59 -6.17
CA GLY A 168 -14.73 -17.55 -7.20
C GLY A 168 -14.51 -16.13 -6.66
N GLY A 169 -14.68 -15.14 -7.54
CA GLY A 169 -14.51 -13.72 -7.21
C GLY A 169 -15.49 -13.21 -6.15
N ALA A 170 -16.73 -13.72 -6.17
CA ALA A 170 -17.74 -13.40 -5.17
C ALA A 170 -17.33 -13.83 -3.75
N GLY A 171 -16.71 -15.01 -3.60
CA GLY A 171 -16.21 -15.47 -2.31
C GLY A 171 -15.10 -14.58 -1.75
N VAL A 172 -14.18 -14.12 -2.60
CA VAL A 172 -13.12 -13.19 -2.21
C VAL A 172 -13.70 -11.83 -1.81
N ALA A 173 -14.68 -11.31 -2.57
CA ALA A 173 -15.34 -10.05 -2.24
C ALA A 173 -16.11 -10.11 -0.91
N LEU A 174 -16.78 -11.23 -0.61
CA LEU A 174 -17.45 -11.44 0.67
C LEU A 174 -16.45 -11.53 1.83
N LEU A 175 -15.32 -12.20 1.63
CA LEU A 175 -14.27 -12.23 2.64
C LEU A 175 -13.77 -10.81 2.94
N ASP A 176 -13.50 -9.99 1.91
CA ASP A 176 -13.06 -8.61 2.11
C ASP A 176 -14.16 -7.73 2.74
N SER A 177 -15.45 -7.99 2.44
CA SER A 177 -16.55 -7.34 3.18
C SER A 177 -16.47 -7.64 4.68
N VAL A 178 -16.22 -8.89 5.06
CA VAL A 178 -16.07 -9.31 6.46
C VAL A 178 -14.84 -8.68 7.10
N THR A 179 -13.70 -8.57 6.41
CA THR A 179 -12.51 -7.90 6.95
C THR A 179 -12.79 -6.41 7.23
N PHE A 180 -13.54 -5.72 6.37
CA PHE A 180 -13.98 -4.34 6.63
C PHE A 180 -14.98 -4.20 7.78
N LEU A 181 -15.88 -5.17 7.98
CA LEU A 181 -16.74 -5.21 9.17
C LEU A 181 -15.92 -5.39 10.44
N LEU A 182 -14.94 -6.29 10.44
CA LEU A 182 -14.03 -6.49 11.56
C LEU A 182 -13.21 -5.23 11.84
N ALA A 183 -12.70 -4.56 10.81
CA ALA A 183 -12.00 -3.28 10.94
C ALA A 183 -12.91 -2.19 11.54
N THR A 184 -14.17 -2.13 11.12
CA THR A 184 -15.18 -1.24 11.71
C THR A 184 -15.31 -1.47 13.21
N LEU A 185 -15.42 -2.73 13.65
CA LEU A 185 -15.52 -3.08 15.08
C LEU A 185 -14.27 -2.65 15.85
N VAL A 186 -13.08 -2.86 15.26
CA VAL A 186 -11.81 -2.38 15.82
C VAL A 186 -11.84 -0.87 16.00
N TYR A 187 -12.17 -0.09 14.96
CA TYR A 187 -12.24 1.38 15.03
C TYR A 187 -13.32 1.89 16.00
N ALA A 188 -14.45 1.19 16.09
CA ALA A 188 -15.51 1.49 17.04
C ALA A 188 -15.05 1.21 18.49
N SER A 189 -14.16 0.26 18.72
CA SER A 189 -13.63 -0.05 20.06
C SER A 189 -12.58 0.96 20.55
N LEU A 190 -11.96 1.72 19.64
CA LEU A 190 -10.91 2.69 19.99
C LEU A 190 -11.48 3.84 20.84
N ARG A 191 -10.80 4.15 21.94
CA ARG A 191 -11.19 5.22 22.88
C ARG A 191 -10.34 6.46 22.66
N VAL A 192 -10.49 7.08 21.48
CA VAL A 192 -9.79 8.32 21.15
C VAL A 192 -10.71 9.52 21.35
N ARG A 193 -10.25 10.51 22.12
CA ARG A 193 -10.91 11.81 22.25
C ARG A 193 -10.43 12.70 21.12
N GLU A 194 -11.23 12.82 20.07
CA GLU A 194 -10.92 13.74 18.97
C GLU A 194 -11.51 15.12 19.19
N ASP A 195 -10.66 16.13 19.07
CA ASP A 195 -11.11 17.50 18.92
C ASP A 195 -11.81 17.69 17.57
N ARG A 196 -12.88 18.50 17.59
CA ARG A 196 -13.64 18.81 16.37
C ARG A 196 -12.69 19.46 15.35
N PRO A 197 -12.71 19.04 14.07
CA PRO A 197 -11.95 19.72 13.04
C PRO A 197 -12.35 21.19 13.00
N VAL A 198 -11.38 22.08 13.13
CA VAL A 198 -11.60 23.50 12.86
C VAL A 198 -11.88 23.61 11.37
N ARG A 199 -13.12 23.97 10.99
CA ARG A 199 -13.49 24.17 9.57
C ARG A 199 -12.66 25.34 9.04
N VAL A 200 -11.69 25.05 8.19
CA VAL A 200 -10.92 26.07 7.50
C VAL A 200 -11.48 26.24 6.06
N PRO A 201 -11.69 27.48 5.56
CA PRO A 201 -12.25 27.71 4.23
C PRO A 201 -11.42 27.10 3.10
N GLY A 202 -12.07 26.75 1.98
CA GLY A 202 -11.41 26.24 0.78
C GLY A 202 -10.44 27.26 0.16
N GLY A 203 -9.29 26.78 -0.35
CA GLY A 203 -8.23 27.61 -0.94
C GLY A 203 -6.81 27.32 -0.43
N ARG A 204 -6.66 26.50 0.62
CA ARG A 204 -5.37 26.25 1.29
C ARG A 204 -4.46 25.22 0.64
N THR A 205 -4.84 24.54 -0.44
CA THR A 205 -3.86 23.71 -1.19
C THR A 205 -2.77 24.58 -1.79
N ALA A 206 -3.15 25.72 -2.38
CA ALA A 206 -2.20 26.71 -2.88
C ALA A 206 -1.45 27.42 -1.74
N GLU A 207 -2.14 27.77 -0.65
CA GLU A 207 -1.54 28.41 0.52
C GLU A 207 -0.57 27.47 1.27
N GLY A 208 -0.93 26.19 1.41
CA GLY A 208 -0.11 25.12 1.97
C GLY A 208 1.10 24.84 1.08
N ALA A 209 0.94 24.78 -0.24
CA ALA A 209 2.07 24.67 -1.17
C ALA A 209 2.99 25.90 -1.08
N ARG A 210 2.43 27.11 -0.97
CA ARG A 210 3.20 28.35 -0.78
C ARG A 210 3.92 28.35 0.58
N HIS A 211 3.28 27.89 1.64
CA HIS A 211 3.85 27.77 2.97
C HIS A 211 5.00 26.76 3.00
N LEU A 212 4.81 25.58 2.39
CA LEU A 212 5.86 24.56 2.23
C LEU A 212 7.05 25.09 1.43
N ARG A 213 6.81 25.85 0.36
CA ARG A 213 7.88 26.48 -0.44
C ARG A 213 8.61 27.59 0.32
N ALA A 214 7.89 28.35 1.15
CA ALA A 214 8.46 29.45 1.93
C ALA A 214 9.23 28.97 3.18
N HIS A 215 8.94 27.78 3.71
CA HIS A 215 9.58 27.26 4.91
C HIS A 215 10.93 26.60 4.61
N PRO A 216 12.06 27.18 5.09
CA PRO A 216 13.40 26.73 4.73
C PRO A 216 13.75 25.32 5.26
N ALA A 217 13.09 24.86 6.32
CA ALA A 217 13.28 23.51 6.87
C ALA A 217 12.38 22.44 6.20
N LEU A 218 11.15 22.81 5.81
CA LEU A 218 10.17 21.87 5.24
C LEU A 218 10.37 21.65 3.74
N ARG A 219 10.76 22.70 3.01
CA ARG A 219 11.01 22.63 1.55
C ARG A 219 11.97 21.49 1.16
N PRO A 220 13.19 21.37 1.73
CA PRO A 220 14.11 20.29 1.35
C PRO A 220 13.58 18.90 1.73
N LEU A 221 12.84 18.77 2.84
CA LEU A 221 12.22 17.50 3.23
C LEU A 221 11.14 17.04 2.25
N VAL A 222 10.24 17.95 1.85
CA VAL A 222 9.18 17.65 0.89
C VAL A 222 9.76 17.37 -0.49
N LEU A 223 10.76 18.14 -0.93
CA LEU A 223 11.44 17.88 -2.20
C LEU A 223 12.17 16.53 -2.18
N ALA A 224 12.90 16.22 -1.11
CA ALA A 224 13.58 14.94 -0.98
C ALA A 224 12.59 13.77 -0.99
N ALA A 225 11.51 13.85 -0.20
CA ALA A 225 10.47 12.83 -0.18
C ALA A 225 9.79 12.67 -1.56
N GLY A 226 9.46 13.77 -2.23
CA GLY A 226 8.86 13.77 -3.56
C GLY A 226 9.77 13.14 -4.62
N VAL A 227 11.05 13.52 -4.64
CA VAL A 227 12.06 12.93 -5.55
C VAL A 227 12.24 11.45 -5.25
N THR A 228 12.33 11.07 -3.97
CA THR A 228 12.42 9.67 -3.55
C THR A 228 11.22 8.86 -4.03
N MET A 229 9.98 9.34 -3.86
CA MET A 229 8.79 8.64 -4.36
C MET A 229 8.77 8.55 -5.88
N LEU A 230 9.16 9.61 -6.59
CA LEU A 230 9.25 9.60 -8.05
C LEU A 230 10.27 8.56 -8.54
N CYS A 231 11.46 8.55 -7.95
CA CYS A 231 12.49 7.56 -8.27
C CYS A 231 12.04 6.14 -7.93
N ALA A 232 11.34 5.92 -6.82
CA ALA A 232 10.79 4.62 -6.46
C ALA A 232 9.72 4.14 -7.46
N GLY A 233 8.83 5.04 -7.89
CA GLY A 233 7.81 4.74 -8.92
C GLY A 233 8.43 4.41 -10.27
N LEU A 234 9.40 5.21 -10.72
CA LEU A 234 10.17 4.94 -11.93
C LEU A 234 10.92 3.61 -11.84
N ASN A 235 11.53 3.31 -10.69
CA ASN A 235 12.24 2.05 -10.45
C ASN A 235 11.30 0.85 -10.56
N GLY A 236 10.08 0.95 -10.03
CA GLY A 236 9.06 -0.10 -10.16
C GLY A 236 8.65 -0.36 -11.61
N ALA A 237 8.61 0.66 -12.46
CA ALA A 237 8.29 0.52 -13.87
C ALA A 237 9.48 -0.01 -14.70
N LEU A 238 10.70 0.47 -14.40
CA LEU A 238 11.92 0.15 -15.15
C LEU A 238 12.47 -1.25 -14.85
N ILE A 239 12.09 -1.88 -13.74
CA ILE A 239 12.67 -3.16 -13.32
C ILE A 239 12.47 -4.25 -14.38
N TYR A 240 11.31 -4.29 -15.05
CA TYR A 240 11.04 -5.26 -16.10
C TYR A 240 11.89 -5.01 -17.35
N ALA A 241 12.06 -3.74 -17.74
CA ALA A 241 12.92 -3.37 -18.87
C ALA A 241 14.40 -3.67 -18.59
N VAL A 242 14.88 -3.46 -17.35
CA VAL A 242 16.24 -3.80 -16.94
C VAL A 242 16.47 -5.31 -16.95
N VAL A 243 15.52 -6.08 -16.40
CA VAL A 243 15.60 -7.56 -16.40
C VAL A 243 15.64 -8.11 -17.83
N GLU A 244 14.83 -7.55 -18.73
CA GLU A 244 14.81 -7.93 -20.15
C GLU A 244 16.11 -7.53 -20.87
N ALA A 245 16.61 -6.31 -20.65
CA ALA A 245 17.85 -5.82 -21.25
C ALA A 245 19.08 -6.62 -20.81
N LEU A 246 19.10 -7.11 -19.56
CA LEU A 246 20.14 -7.98 -19.02
C LEU A 246 20.01 -9.45 -19.49
N GLY A 247 18.99 -9.78 -20.29
CA GLY A 247 18.76 -11.14 -20.78
C GLY A 247 18.36 -12.14 -19.69
N HIS A 248 17.89 -11.66 -18.54
CA HIS A 248 17.46 -12.51 -17.44
C HIS A 248 16.00 -12.94 -17.60
N SER A 249 15.66 -14.11 -17.06
CA SER A 249 14.28 -14.58 -17.06
C SER A 249 13.37 -13.69 -16.20
N PRO A 250 12.05 -13.63 -16.47
CA PRO A 250 11.08 -12.92 -15.63
C PRO A 250 11.09 -13.35 -14.15
N THR A 251 11.56 -14.56 -13.87
CA THR A 251 11.76 -15.08 -12.50
C THR A 251 12.76 -14.24 -11.70
N TYR A 252 13.72 -13.58 -12.35
CA TYR A 252 14.68 -12.69 -11.70
C TYR A 252 14.00 -11.46 -11.08
N ALA A 253 13.00 -10.89 -11.76
CA ALA A 253 12.19 -9.80 -11.20
C ALA A 253 11.48 -10.24 -9.91
N GLY A 254 10.97 -11.49 -9.87
CA GLY A 254 10.39 -12.08 -8.67
C GLY A 254 11.36 -12.15 -7.48
N VAL A 255 12.62 -12.54 -7.74
CA VAL A 255 13.68 -12.55 -6.71
C VAL A 255 13.98 -11.12 -6.23
N LEU A 256 14.06 -10.14 -7.13
CA LEU A 256 14.29 -8.74 -6.76
C LEU A 256 13.15 -8.19 -5.87
N TYR A 257 11.90 -8.52 -6.18
CA TYR A 257 10.76 -8.16 -5.34
C TYR A 257 10.78 -8.88 -3.98
N ALA A 258 11.19 -10.15 -3.93
CA ALA A 258 11.35 -10.87 -2.68
C ALA A 258 12.44 -10.26 -1.78
N VAL A 259 13.59 -9.89 -2.35
CA VAL A 259 14.67 -9.17 -1.64
C VAL A 259 14.21 -7.80 -1.17
N GLN A 260 13.45 -7.06 -2.00
CA GLN A 260 12.85 -5.78 -1.62
C GLN A 260 11.88 -5.93 -0.44
N GLY A 261 10.99 -6.93 -0.49
CA GLY A 261 10.05 -7.24 0.59
C GLY A 261 10.78 -7.60 1.89
N ALA A 262 11.78 -8.48 1.81
CA ALA A 262 12.59 -8.87 2.97
C ALA A 262 13.36 -7.68 3.58
N GLY A 263 13.97 -6.83 2.75
CA GLY A 263 14.63 -5.61 3.20
C GLY A 263 13.65 -4.64 3.87
N SER A 264 12.44 -4.49 3.32
CA SER A 264 11.40 -3.63 3.88
C SER A 264 10.88 -4.15 5.22
N VAL A 265 10.71 -5.47 5.37
CA VAL A 265 10.36 -6.12 6.64
C VAL A 265 11.46 -5.90 7.69
N LEU A 266 12.74 -6.12 7.31
CA LEU A 266 13.88 -5.94 8.20
C LEU A 266 13.99 -4.49 8.68
N VAL A 267 13.95 -3.52 7.75
CA VAL A 267 13.99 -2.10 8.08
C VAL A 267 12.76 -1.69 8.89
N GLY A 268 11.57 -2.22 8.60
CA GLY A 268 10.35 -1.98 9.37
C GLY A 268 10.54 -2.37 10.84
N LEU A 269 11.05 -3.56 11.12
CA LEU A 269 11.31 -4.05 12.49
C LEU A 269 12.39 -3.26 13.24
N LEU A 270 13.39 -2.74 12.50
CA LEU A 270 14.53 -1.99 13.03
C LEU A 270 14.30 -0.47 13.07
N SER A 271 13.26 0.04 12.40
CA SER A 271 13.00 1.47 12.22
C SER A 271 12.84 2.20 13.56
N GLY A 272 12.11 1.63 14.50
CA GLY A 272 11.91 2.17 15.83
C GLY A 272 13.19 2.36 16.66
N PRO A 273 14.01 1.30 16.86
CA PRO A 273 15.33 1.43 17.47
C PRO A 273 16.26 2.40 16.72
N ALA A 274 16.25 2.36 15.39
CA ALA A 274 17.08 3.23 14.55
C ALA A 274 16.69 4.70 14.71
N LEU A 275 15.40 5.03 14.70
CA LEU A 275 14.87 6.37 14.92
C LEU A 275 15.26 6.92 16.30
N ARG A 276 15.19 6.08 17.36
CA ARG A 276 15.63 6.49 18.70
C ARG A 276 17.13 6.77 18.81
N ARG A 277 17.97 6.01 18.10
CA ARG A 277 19.44 6.15 18.16
C ARG A 277 19.96 7.26 17.25
N LEU A 278 19.41 7.36 16.05
CA LEU A 278 19.92 8.24 14.99
C LEU A 278 19.17 9.58 14.95
N GLY A 279 17.94 9.63 15.47
CA GLY A 279 17.01 10.74 15.29
C GLY A 279 16.38 10.75 13.89
N GLU A 280 15.23 11.43 13.76
CA GLU A 280 14.41 11.47 12.54
C GLU A 280 15.20 11.93 11.31
N ARG A 281 15.98 13.01 11.45
CA ARG A 281 16.72 13.63 10.33
C ARG A 281 17.79 12.71 9.75
N ARG A 282 18.59 12.05 10.61
CA ARG A 282 19.68 11.17 10.14
C ARG A 282 19.13 9.88 9.56
N PHE A 283 18.09 9.32 10.18
CA PHE A 283 17.41 8.13 9.68
C PHE A 283 16.86 8.37 8.26
N ALA A 284 16.15 9.49 8.05
CA ALA A 284 15.66 9.87 6.73
C ALA A 284 16.81 10.07 5.71
N ALA A 285 17.87 10.78 6.10
CA ALA A 285 19.01 11.03 5.22
C ALA A 285 19.72 9.73 4.79
N TYR A 286 19.95 8.79 5.71
CA TYR A 286 20.53 7.49 5.39
C TYR A 286 19.62 6.65 4.50
N GLY A 287 18.30 6.69 4.73
CA GLY A 287 17.34 6.01 3.85
C GLY A 287 17.36 6.55 2.41
N ILE A 288 17.39 7.88 2.26
CA ILE A 288 17.50 8.54 0.94
C ILE A 288 18.84 8.18 0.28
N ALA A 289 19.95 8.23 1.02
CA ALA A 289 21.26 7.88 0.49
C ALA A 289 21.35 6.41 0.05
N LEU A 290 20.76 5.49 0.82
CA LEU A 290 20.71 4.07 0.48
C LEU A 290 19.87 3.82 -0.77
N LEU A 291 18.72 4.49 -0.90
CA LEU A 291 17.90 4.41 -2.10
C LEU A 291 18.66 4.95 -3.32
N ALA A 292 19.30 6.11 -3.19
CA ALA A 292 20.10 6.69 -4.27
C ALA A 292 21.24 5.78 -4.71
N ALA A 293 21.95 5.16 -3.75
CA ALA A 293 22.99 4.17 -4.03
C ALA A 293 22.42 2.93 -4.73
N GLY A 294 21.27 2.41 -4.28
CA GLY A 294 20.63 1.24 -4.90
C GLY A 294 20.13 1.51 -6.32
N VAL A 295 19.58 2.70 -6.58
CA VAL A 295 19.20 3.12 -7.93
C VAL A 295 20.44 3.32 -8.81
N GLY A 296 21.51 3.94 -8.28
CA GLY A 296 22.76 4.14 -8.99
C GLY A 296 23.46 2.83 -9.36
N LEU A 297 23.45 1.84 -8.46
CA LEU A 297 24.02 0.51 -8.71
C LEU A 297 23.32 -0.20 -9.87
N ARG A 298 22.00 -0.02 -10.04
CA ARG A 298 21.24 -0.61 -11.15
C ARG A 298 21.47 0.07 -12.50
N ALA A 299 22.07 1.25 -12.52
CA ALA A 299 22.46 1.92 -13.76
C ALA A 299 23.79 1.39 -14.31
N ILE A 300 24.51 0.56 -13.53
CA ILE A 300 25.72 -0.11 -13.98
C ILE A 300 25.28 -1.35 -14.79
N PRO A 301 25.64 -1.47 -16.08
CA PRO A 301 25.18 -2.56 -16.96
C PRO A 301 25.70 -3.95 -16.60
N ASP A 302 26.58 -4.06 -15.59
CA ASP A 302 27.26 -5.29 -15.23
C ASP A 302 26.66 -5.86 -13.95
N ASP A 303 25.86 -6.93 -14.07
CA ASP A 303 25.40 -7.71 -12.92
C ASP A 303 26.38 -8.89 -12.71
N PRO A 304 27.07 -8.99 -11.57
CA PRO A 304 27.98 -10.11 -11.27
C PRO A 304 27.23 -11.41 -10.89
N TRP A 305 25.90 -11.42 -10.95
CA TRP A 305 25.07 -12.56 -10.55
C TRP A 305 24.98 -13.60 -11.68
N PRO A 306 25.52 -14.82 -11.51
CA PRO A 306 25.35 -15.92 -12.46
C PRO A 306 23.96 -16.55 -12.25
N GLY A 307 22.90 -15.78 -12.52
CA GLY A 307 21.54 -16.29 -12.52
C GLY A 307 21.32 -17.27 -13.67
N PRO A 308 20.31 -18.17 -13.59
CA PRO A 308 20.05 -19.12 -14.66
C PRO A 308 19.80 -18.37 -15.97
N ALA A 309 20.74 -18.52 -16.91
CA ALA A 309 20.68 -17.90 -18.22
C ALA A 309 19.31 -18.18 -18.85
N ALA A 310 18.66 -17.14 -19.38
CA ALA A 310 17.48 -17.35 -20.21
C ALA A 310 17.88 -18.28 -21.36
N ARG A 311 17.27 -19.46 -21.43
CA ARG A 311 17.47 -20.35 -22.58
C ARG A 311 17.07 -19.56 -23.82
N PRO A 312 17.93 -19.46 -24.85
CA PRO A 312 17.60 -18.72 -26.05
C PRO A 312 16.31 -19.29 -26.63
N SER A 313 15.30 -18.43 -26.79
CA SER A 313 14.07 -18.80 -27.50
C SER A 313 14.47 -19.23 -28.90
N ALA A 314 14.22 -20.49 -29.24
CA ALA A 314 14.36 -21.02 -30.59
C ALA A 314 13.35 -20.33 -31.53
N ARG A 315 13.64 -19.09 -31.94
CA ARG A 315 13.02 -18.44 -33.10
C ARG A 315 14.04 -18.54 -34.23
N GLY A 316 13.79 -19.46 -35.17
CA GLY A 316 14.61 -19.57 -36.37
C GLY A 316 14.66 -20.93 -37.03
N CYS A 317 13.57 -21.71 -37.03
CA CYS A 317 13.45 -22.85 -37.93
C CYS A 317 12.01 -23.05 -38.37
N ARG A 318 11.57 -22.26 -39.36
CA ARG A 318 10.65 -22.73 -40.40
C ARG A 318 11.07 -22.12 -41.73
N ARG A 319 11.75 -22.94 -42.52
CA ARG A 319 11.67 -22.92 -43.98
C ARG A 319 10.19 -23.09 -44.36
N TYR A 320 9.69 -22.25 -45.25
CA TYR A 320 9.12 -22.61 -46.54
C TYR A 320 9.08 -21.35 -47.39
#